data_AF-A0A9P6U129-F1
#
_entry.id   AF-A0A9P6U129-F1
#
_cell.length_a   1.000
_cell.length_b   1.000
_cell.length_c   1.000
_cell.angle_alpha   90.00
_cell.angle_beta   90.00
_cell.angle_gamma   90.00
#
_symmetry.space_group_name_H-M   'P 1'
#
loop_
_entity.id
_entity.type
_entity.pdbx_description
1 polymer ?
#
loop_
_entity_poly.entity_id
_entity_poly.type
_entity_poly.pdbx_seq_one_letter_code
_entity_poly.pdbx_strand_id
1 'polypeptide(L)'
;MGKRKSSRKPAARTKKTLDTQFDCVSCFHEKSINCKLHAVDVYHDWIDACEAVNATAKAARAAAHDRDRGDRDRDRDRDDRDRDGSSSRRSKPYDRYDDDDD
;
A
#
# COMPACT_ATOMS: atom_id res chain seq x y z
N MET A 1 27.67 -14.29 -65.11
CA MET A 1 28.00 -13.99 -63.70
C MET A 1 27.15 -12.82 -63.22
N GLY A 2 26.21 -13.06 -62.31
CA GLY A 2 25.07 -12.17 -62.01
C GLY A 2 25.38 -11.01 -61.05
N LYS A 3 24.87 -9.82 -61.37
CA LYS A 3 24.97 -8.60 -60.56
C LYS A 3 23.97 -8.65 -59.40
N ARG A 4 24.45 -8.74 -58.16
CA ARG A 4 23.59 -8.77 -56.97
C ARG A 4 23.02 -7.38 -56.71
N LYS A 5 21.69 -7.27 -56.72
CA LYS A 5 20.92 -6.04 -56.45
C LYS A 5 21.09 -5.69 -54.97
N SER A 6 21.70 -4.53 -54.67
CA SER A 6 21.86 -4.07 -53.29
C SER A 6 20.48 -3.81 -52.67
N SER A 7 20.16 -4.52 -51.59
CA SER A 7 18.94 -4.29 -50.83
C SER A 7 18.96 -2.87 -50.25
N ARG A 8 18.00 -2.04 -50.66
CA ARG A 8 17.78 -0.72 -50.05
C ARG A 8 17.22 -0.94 -48.64
N LYS A 9 17.83 -0.28 -47.65
CA LYS A 9 17.33 -0.27 -46.28
C LYS A 9 15.86 0.21 -46.29
N PRO A 10 14.95 -0.45 -45.56
CA PRO A 10 13.56 0.00 -45.48
C PRO A 10 13.53 1.44 -44.94
N ALA A 11 12.76 2.30 -45.59
CA ALA A 11 12.61 3.68 -45.16
C ALA A 11 12.04 3.70 -43.73
N ALA A 12 12.72 4.40 -42.82
CA ALA A 12 12.25 4.58 -41.46
C ALA A 12 10.89 5.28 -41.50
N ARG A 13 9.87 4.69 -40.87
CA ARG A 13 8.54 5.30 -40.77
C ARG A 13 8.64 6.54 -39.88
N THR A 14 8.40 7.72 -40.45
CA THR A 14 8.27 8.96 -39.69
C THR A 14 7.06 8.85 -38.78
N LYS A 15 7.29 8.83 -37.47
CA LYS A 15 6.21 8.88 -36.47
C LYS A 15 5.59 10.28 -36.55
N LYS A 16 4.32 10.37 -36.91
CA LYS A 16 3.57 11.62 -36.87
C LYS A 16 3.43 12.02 -35.40
N THR A 17 4.14 13.06 -34.97
CA THR A 17 3.97 13.64 -33.64
C THR A 17 2.76 14.55 -33.67
N LEU A 18 1.73 14.22 -32.90
CA LEU A 18 0.60 15.11 -32.66
C LEU A 18 1.03 16.17 -31.64
N ASP A 19 0.45 17.35 -31.74
CA ASP A 19 0.64 18.40 -30.74
C ASP A 19 -0.04 18.01 -29.42
N THR A 20 0.53 18.41 -28.30
CA THR A 20 0.05 18.09 -26.95
C THR A 20 -0.58 19.29 -26.26
N GLN A 21 -0.44 20.50 -26.83
CA GLN A 21 -0.97 21.75 -26.29
C GLN A 21 -2.09 22.28 -27.18
N PHE A 22 -3.25 22.55 -26.60
CA PHE A 22 -4.42 23.07 -27.29
C PHE A 22 -5.05 24.26 -26.57
N ASP A 23 -5.77 25.09 -27.32
CA ASP A 23 -6.44 26.27 -26.79
C ASP A 23 -7.73 25.90 -26.05
N CYS A 24 -8.05 26.68 -25.01
CA CYS A 24 -9.26 26.48 -24.21
C CYS A 24 -10.51 26.73 -25.05
N VAL A 25 -11.32 25.72 -25.34
CA VAL A 25 -12.57 25.94 -26.10
C VAL A 25 -13.56 26.86 -25.36
N SER A 26 -13.47 26.95 -24.02
CA SER A 26 -14.39 27.75 -23.21
C SER A 26 -13.88 29.16 -22.91
N CYS A 27 -12.56 29.34 -22.80
CA CYS A 27 -11.93 30.56 -22.28
C CYS A 27 -10.94 31.19 -23.26
N PHE A 28 -10.75 30.57 -24.43
CA PHE A 28 -9.89 31.01 -25.55
C PHE A 28 -8.46 31.39 -25.17
N HIS A 29 -8.00 30.96 -23.99
CA HIS A 29 -6.61 31.13 -23.61
C HIS A 29 -5.74 30.15 -24.40
N GLU A 30 -4.67 30.69 -24.99
CA GLU A 30 -3.71 29.91 -25.75
C GLU A 30 -3.09 28.82 -24.87
N LYS A 31 -2.92 27.62 -25.44
CA LYS A 31 -2.19 26.48 -24.83
C LYS A 31 -2.64 26.08 -23.42
N SER A 32 -3.90 26.34 -23.09
CA SER A 32 -4.44 26.04 -21.76
C SER A 32 -4.64 24.54 -21.48
N ILE A 33 -4.77 23.71 -22.52
CA ILE A 33 -5.08 22.28 -22.39
C ILE A 33 -3.84 21.47 -22.76
N ASN A 34 -3.35 20.68 -21.80
CA ASN A 34 -2.30 19.69 -22.03
C ASN A 34 -2.93 18.29 -22.12
N CYS A 35 -2.83 17.66 -23.29
CA CYS A 35 -3.33 16.31 -23.52
C CYS A 35 -2.19 15.28 -23.45
N LYS A 36 -2.31 14.29 -22.56
CA LYS A 36 -1.41 13.14 -22.49
C LYS A 36 -1.69 12.19 -23.66
N LEU A 37 -0.99 12.39 -24.78
CA LEU A 37 -1.16 11.60 -26.02
C LEU A 37 -0.05 10.57 -26.24
N HIS A 38 1.02 10.59 -25.44
CA HIS A 38 2.07 9.59 -25.55
C HIS A 38 1.66 8.31 -24.80
N ALA A 39 1.85 7.17 -25.46
CA ALA A 39 1.54 5.86 -24.87
C ALA A 39 2.29 5.60 -23.55
N VAL A 40 3.47 6.22 -23.39
CA VAL A 40 4.28 6.16 -22.17
C VAL A 40 3.56 6.85 -20.99
N ASP A 41 3.01 8.04 -21.21
CA ASP A 41 2.34 8.81 -20.15
C ASP A 41 1.08 8.10 -19.63
N VAL A 42 0.30 7.48 -20.53
CA VAL A 42 -0.89 6.70 -20.17
C VAL A 42 -0.51 5.45 -19.38
N TYR A 43 0.61 4.81 -19.74
CA TYR A 43 1.09 3.61 -19.06
C TYR A 43 1.63 3.92 -17.66
N HIS A 44 2.34 5.04 -17.49
CA HIS A 44 2.80 5.50 -16.18
C HIS A 44 1.63 5.80 -15.24
N ASP A 45 0.62 6.56 -15.70
CA ASP A 45 -0.58 6.83 -14.89
C ASP A 45 -1.28 5.54 -14.45
N TRP A 46 -1.30 4.51 -15.29
CA TRP A 46 -1.88 3.22 -14.91
C TRP A 46 -1.07 2.48 -13.84
N ILE A 47 0.26 2.47 -13.96
CA ILE A 47 1.15 1.92 -12.93
C ILE A 47 0.95 2.66 -11.61
N ASP A 48 1.01 3.99 -11.64
CA ASP A 48 0.85 4.84 -10.45
C ASP A 48 -0.52 4.63 -9.79
N ALA A 49 -1.59 4.47 -10.58
CA ALA A 49 -2.92 4.16 -10.08
C ALA A 49 -2.98 2.78 -9.39
N CYS A 50 -2.36 1.76 -9.99
CA CYS A 50 -2.25 0.43 -9.36
C CYS A 50 -1.45 0.48 -8.05
N GLU A 51 -0.34 1.22 -8.04
CA GLU A 51 0.47 1.41 -6.84
C GLU A 51 -0.28 2.17 -5.74
N ALA A 52 -1.07 3.20 -6.08
CA ALA A 52 -1.89 3.93 -5.12
C ALA A 52 -2.97 3.03 -4.50
N VAL A 53 -3.66 2.21 -5.29
CA VAL A 53 -4.61 1.21 -4.77
C VAL A 53 -3.90 0.20 -3.88
N ASN A 54 -2.73 -0.28 -4.28
CA ASN A 54 -1.95 -1.19 -3.46
C ASN A 54 -1.41 -0.55 -2.18
N ALA A 55 -1.04 0.73 -2.22
CA ALA A 55 -0.57 1.48 -1.07
C ALA A 55 -1.69 1.69 -0.05
N THR A 56 -2.91 2.01 -0.49
CA THR A 56 -4.07 2.12 0.41
C THR A 56 -4.43 0.77 1.04
N ALA A 57 -4.44 -0.32 0.25
CA ALA A 57 -4.64 -1.67 0.78
C ALA A 57 -3.53 -2.10 1.75
N LYS A 58 -2.27 -1.75 1.47
CA LYS A 58 -1.12 -2.03 2.34
C LYS A 58 -1.21 -1.23 3.63
N ALA A 59 -1.57 0.05 3.58
CA ALA A 59 -1.76 0.88 4.75
C ALA A 59 -2.92 0.37 5.63
N ALA A 60 -4.03 -0.04 5.03
CA ALA A 60 -5.15 -0.65 5.75
C ALA A 60 -4.74 -1.96 6.45
N ARG A 61 -3.99 -2.82 5.76
CA ARG A 61 -3.45 -4.06 6.36
C ARG A 61 -2.44 -3.79 7.47
N ALA A 62 -1.56 -2.80 7.29
CA ALA A 62 -0.61 -2.39 8.32
C ALA A 62 -1.33 -1.85 9.56
N ALA A 63 -2.36 -1.03 9.39
CA ALA A 63 -3.19 -0.54 10.49
C ALA A 63 -3.97 -1.67 11.19
N ALA A 64 -4.44 -2.68 10.45
CA ALA A 64 -5.06 -3.86 11.05
C ALA A 64 -4.07 -4.68 11.88
N HIS A 65 -2.84 -4.89 11.37
CA HIS A 65 -1.78 -5.57 12.10
C HIS A 65 -1.35 -4.80 13.36
N ASP A 66 -1.26 -3.47 13.29
CA ASP A 66 -0.97 -2.62 14.44
C ASP A 66 -2.05 -2.73 15.53
N ARG A 67 -3.33 -2.73 15.13
CA ARG A 67 -4.46 -2.94 16.06
C ARG A 67 -4.44 -4.32 16.71
N ASP A 68 -4.23 -5.38 15.94
CA ASP A 68 -4.11 -6.76 16.47
C ASP A 68 -2.91 -6.89 17.42
N ARG A 69 -1.77 -6.26 17.10
CA ARG A 69 -0.63 -6.19 18.01
C ARG A 69 -0.99 -5.48 19.32
N GLY A 70 -1.63 -4.31 19.24
CA GLY A 70 -2.05 -3.54 20.41
C GLY A 70 -3.17 -4.19 21.23
N ASP A 71 -3.95 -5.10 20.64
CA ASP A 71 -4.93 -5.92 21.37
C ASP A 71 -4.24 -7.02 22.17
N ARG A 72 -3.32 -7.77 21.53
CA ARG A 72 -2.51 -8.80 22.20
C ARG A 72 -1.65 -8.25 23.33
N ASP A 73 -1.09 -7.05 23.17
CA ASP A 73 -0.31 -6.40 24.22
C ASP A 73 -1.22 -6.04 25.44
N ARG A 74 -2.45 -5.56 25.19
CA ARG A 74 -3.43 -5.28 26.26
C ARG A 74 -3.93 -6.55 26.97
N ASP A 75 -4.13 -7.64 26.25
CA ASP A 75 -4.48 -8.93 26.84
C ASP A 75 -3.36 -9.47 27.73
N ARG A 76 -2.10 -9.36 27.28
CA ARG A 76 -0.94 -9.72 28.12
C ARG A 76 -0.88 -8.90 29.40
N ASP A 77 -1.07 -7.58 29.32
CA ASP A 77 -1.10 -6.71 30.51
C ASP A 77 -2.23 -7.10 31.48
N ARG A 78 -3.36 -7.59 30.96
CA ARG A 78 -4.47 -8.09 31.78
C ARG A 78 -4.10 -9.39 32.48
N ASP A 79 -3.53 -10.35 31.76
CA ASP A 79 -3.07 -11.62 32.31
C ASP A 79 -2.00 -11.43 33.40
N ASP A 80 -1.07 -10.49 33.19
CA ASP A 80 -0.06 -10.13 34.19
C ASP A 80 -0.70 -9.53 35.46
N ARG A 81 -1.74 -8.69 35.32
CA ARG A 81 -2.51 -8.17 36.46
C ARG A 81 -3.27 -9.24 37.22
N ASP A 82 -3.92 -10.15 36.50
CA ASP A 82 -4.67 -11.26 37.11
C ASP A 82 -3.72 -12.25 37.83
N ARG A 83 -2.48 -12.40 37.35
CA ARG A 83 -1.43 -13.20 37.99
C ARG A 83 -0.89 -12.54 39.27
N ASP A 84 -0.65 -11.23 39.26
CA ASP A 84 -0.23 -10.49 40.46
C ASP A 84 -1.34 -10.48 41.53
N GLY A 85 -2.58 -10.22 41.09
CA GLY A 85 -3.76 -10.24 41.94
C GLY A 85 -4.06 -11.64 42.50
N SER A 86 -3.85 -12.70 41.71
CA SER A 86 -3.97 -14.09 42.18
C SER A 86 -2.86 -14.49 43.14
N SER A 87 -1.63 -13.98 42.97
CA SER A 87 -0.53 -14.22 43.92
C SER A 87 -0.75 -13.51 45.25
N SER A 88 -1.35 -12.31 45.21
CA SER A 88 -1.81 -11.58 46.39
C SER A 88 -2.97 -12.30 47.10
N ARG A 89 -3.97 -12.80 46.36
CA ARG A 89 -5.11 -13.56 46.93
C ARG A 89 -4.74 -14.97 47.41
N ARG A 90 -3.71 -15.60 46.84
CA ARG A 90 -3.15 -16.90 47.27
C ARG A 90 -2.30 -16.76 48.53
N SER A 91 -1.83 -15.56 48.85
CA SER A 91 -1.10 -15.25 50.07
C SER A 91 -2.05 -14.93 51.22
N LYS A 92 -2.94 -15.87 51.58
CA LYS A 92 -3.59 -15.91 52.89
C LYS A 92 -2.84 -16.93 53.75
N PRO A 93 -2.05 -16.50 54.75
CA PRO A 93 -1.29 -17.41 55.61
C PRO A 93 -2.16 -18.21 56.60
N TYR A 94 -3.49 -18.04 56.60
CA TYR A 94 -4.33 -18.47 57.71
C TYR A 94 -5.25 -19.67 57.43
N ASP A 95 -5.27 -20.24 56.22
CA ASP A 95 -6.08 -21.44 55.92
C ASP A 95 -5.34 -22.75 56.28
N ARG A 96 -4.69 -22.81 57.47
CA ARG A 96 -4.04 -24.02 58.00
C ARG A 96 -4.14 -24.19 59.54
N TYR A 97 -5.18 -23.67 60.17
CA TYR A 97 -5.53 -23.96 61.57
C TYR A 97 -7.08 -24.00 61.58
N ASP A 98 -7.82 -25.05 61.91
CA ASP A 98 -7.61 -26.24 62.75
C ASP A 98 -8.45 -27.39 62.17
N ASP A 99 -7.83 -28.55 61.98
CA ASP A 99 -8.50 -29.87 61.87
C ASP A 99 -7.82 -30.74 62.95
N ASP A 100 -7.96 -30.32 64.21
CA ASP A 100 -7.49 -31.04 65.40
C ASP A 100 -8.46 -30.70 66.57
N ASP A 101 -8.97 -31.75 67.21
CA ASP A 101 -9.61 -31.82 68.55
C ASP A 101 -11.02 -31.23 68.81
N ASP A 102 -12.06 -32.06 68.61
CA ASP A 102 -13.00 -32.66 69.63
C ASP A 102 -14.37 -33.04 69.01
#